data_AF-A0A7X6CGQ9-F1
#
_entry.id   AF-A0A7X6CGQ9-F1
#
_cell.length_a   1.000
_cell.length_b   1.000
_cell.length_c   1.000
_cell.angle_alpha   90.00
_cell.angle_beta   90.00
_cell.angle_gamma   90.00
#
_symmetry.space_group_name_H-M   'P 1'
#
loop_
_entity.id
_entity.type
_entity.pdbx_description
1 polymer ?
#
loop_
_entity_poly.entity_id
_entity_poly.type
_entity_poly.pdbx_seq_one_letter_code
_entity_poly.pdbx_strand_id
1 'polypeptide(L)'
;MDNTPDNYQPPQRPDWDEYFLMLAKLAATRSTCLAFPVGAVIVKNNQVLATGYNGSPSGSAHCTTQGFCYPGLSSCDASKILPSRAVHAEANAIAKAAKHGISTAGASIYVTLEPCIYCLKLIIAAGIREVFYETTFNSGEKAALRDTFISEGIVELKQIQLSEDTAKKAALFLLKPTSVLKDSIAVDL
;
A
#
# COMPACT_ATOMS: atom_id res chain seq x y z
N MET A 1 24.53 38.98 -3.52
CA MET A 1 25.36 38.24 -2.55
C MET A 1 24.51 37.09 -2.07
N ASP A 2 24.87 35.89 -2.48
CA ASP A 2 24.18 34.66 -2.14
C ASP A 2 24.48 34.36 -0.67
N ASN A 3 23.46 34.49 0.19
CA ASN A 3 23.56 34.29 1.63
C ASN A 3 23.16 32.85 2.03
N THR A 4 23.26 31.88 1.12
CA THR A 4 23.10 30.48 1.51
C THR A 4 24.26 30.08 2.41
N PRO A 5 24.03 29.68 3.68
CA PRO A 5 25.10 29.18 4.52
C PRO A 5 25.73 27.96 3.86
N ASP A 6 27.06 27.82 3.96
CA ASP A 6 27.91 26.78 3.33
C ASP A 6 27.49 25.32 3.61
N ASN A 7 26.45 25.10 4.40
CA ASN A 7 25.92 23.78 4.77
C ASN A 7 24.39 23.67 4.62
N TYR A 8 23.77 24.51 3.78
CA TYR A 8 22.34 24.42 3.49
C TYR A 8 22.05 23.21 2.60
N GLN A 9 21.65 22.11 3.23
CA GLN A 9 21.03 20.98 2.53
C GLN A 9 19.53 21.28 2.39
N PRO A 10 18.99 21.42 1.16
CA PRO A 10 17.56 21.63 0.98
C PRO A 10 16.80 20.44 1.58
N PRO A 11 15.67 20.68 2.28
CA PRO A 11 14.92 19.59 2.90
C PRO A 11 14.50 18.58 1.82
N GLN A 12 14.94 17.34 1.96
CA GLN A 12 14.67 16.28 0.99
C GLN A 12 13.15 16.13 0.82
N ARG A 13 12.69 16.36 -0.40
CA ARG A 13 11.33 16.13 -0.84
C ARG A 13 11.22 14.64 -1.17
N PRO A 14 10.24 13.92 -0.62
CA PRO A 14 10.01 12.53 -1.03
C PRO A 14 9.79 12.47 -2.53
N ASP A 15 10.35 11.46 -3.17
CA ASP A 15 10.00 11.18 -4.56
C ASP A 15 8.55 10.68 -4.66
N TRP A 16 8.10 10.45 -5.90
CA TRP A 16 6.73 10.01 -6.15
C TRP A 16 6.46 8.61 -5.59
N ASP A 17 7.42 7.69 -5.71
CA ASP A 17 7.25 6.31 -5.30
C ASP A 17 7.15 6.22 -3.77
N GLU A 18 8.02 6.95 -3.06
CA GLU A 18 7.96 7.13 -1.61
C GLU A 18 6.61 7.74 -1.18
N TYR A 19 6.15 8.78 -1.88
CA TYR A 19 4.87 9.42 -1.58
C TYR A 19 3.69 8.45 -1.71
N PHE A 20 3.60 7.70 -2.82
CA PHE A 20 2.52 6.76 -3.03
C PHE A 20 2.61 5.53 -2.12
N LEU A 21 3.83 5.09 -1.78
CA LEU A 21 4.01 4.04 -0.78
C LEU A 21 3.56 4.49 0.62
N MET A 22 3.84 5.74 1.02
CA MET A 22 3.31 6.30 2.27
C MET A 22 1.78 6.33 2.29
N LEU A 23 1.14 6.67 1.16
CA LEU A 23 -0.32 6.61 1.05
C LEU A 23 -0.86 5.18 1.16
N ALA A 24 -0.15 4.19 0.59
CA ALA A 24 -0.51 2.77 0.74
C ALA A 24 -0.38 2.32 2.20
N LYS A 25 0.69 2.72 2.90
CA LYS A 25 0.86 2.47 4.34
C LYS A 25 -0.24 3.13 5.17
N LEU A 26 -0.63 4.36 4.86
CA LEU A 26 -1.77 5.04 5.50
C LEU A 26 -3.08 4.30 5.25
N ALA A 27 -3.31 3.81 4.02
CA ALA A 27 -4.49 2.99 3.74
C ALA A 27 -4.49 1.70 4.58
N ALA A 28 -3.33 1.05 4.76
CA ALA A 28 -3.18 -0.17 5.54
C ALA A 28 -3.59 0.00 7.02
N THR A 29 -3.53 1.21 7.58
CA THR A 29 -3.98 1.51 8.96
C THR A 29 -5.46 1.21 9.19
N ARG A 30 -6.26 1.11 8.11
CA ARG A 30 -7.68 0.76 8.16
C ARG A 30 -7.94 -0.75 8.04
N SER A 31 -6.89 -1.57 7.92
CA SER A 31 -7.03 -3.02 7.83
C SER A 31 -7.80 -3.61 9.01
N THR A 32 -8.57 -4.64 8.72
CA THR A 32 -9.29 -5.43 9.74
C THR A 32 -8.94 -6.92 9.67
N CYS A 33 -7.85 -7.26 8.99
CA CYS A 33 -7.30 -8.61 8.89
C CYS A 33 -6.40 -8.90 10.11
N LEU A 34 -6.46 -10.12 10.64
CA LEU A 34 -5.65 -10.54 11.80
C LEU A 34 -4.29 -11.13 11.42
N ALA A 35 -4.02 -11.38 10.12
CA ALA A 35 -2.71 -11.87 9.68
C ALA A 35 -1.69 -10.73 9.59
N PHE A 36 -1.92 -9.78 8.69
CA PHE A 36 -1.11 -8.57 8.56
C PHE A 36 -1.89 -7.48 7.81
N PRO A 37 -1.67 -6.19 8.14
CA PRO A 37 -2.30 -5.07 7.47
C PRO A 37 -1.67 -4.84 6.09
N VAL A 38 -2.52 -4.73 5.06
CA VAL A 38 -2.11 -4.43 3.69
C VAL A 38 -2.91 -3.24 3.18
N GLY A 39 -2.22 -2.31 2.51
CA GLY A 39 -2.83 -1.19 1.82
C GLY A 39 -2.35 -1.10 0.38
N ALA A 40 -3.20 -0.55 -0.48
CA ALA A 40 -2.96 -0.39 -1.91
C ALA A 40 -3.47 0.97 -2.41
N VAL A 41 -2.74 1.58 -3.35
CA VAL A 41 -3.10 2.84 -4.01
C VAL A 41 -2.89 2.70 -5.51
N ILE A 42 -3.93 2.94 -6.29
CA ILE A 42 -3.85 2.99 -7.76
C ILE A 42 -3.62 4.43 -8.16
N VAL A 43 -2.64 4.66 -9.02
CA VAL A 43 -2.17 5.98 -9.44
C VAL A 43 -2.07 6.04 -10.96
N LYS A 44 -2.45 7.18 -11.55
CA LYS A 44 -2.21 7.47 -12.97
C LYS A 44 -1.88 8.94 -13.14
N ASN A 45 -0.84 9.26 -13.91
CA ASN A 45 -0.39 10.64 -14.11
C ASN A 45 -0.16 11.39 -12.78
N ASN A 46 0.45 10.71 -11.79
CA ASN A 46 0.65 11.20 -10.42
C ASN A 46 -0.63 11.58 -9.66
N GLN A 47 -1.80 11.12 -10.11
CA GLN A 47 -3.08 11.30 -9.41
C GLN A 47 -3.55 9.97 -8.83
N VAL A 48 -3.96 10.01 -7.57
CA VAL A 48 -4.58 8.86 -6.90
C VAL A 48 -5.97 8.63 -7.48
N LEU A 49 -6.18 7.44 -8.05
CA LEU A 49 -7.46 7.02 -8.62
C LEU A 49 -8.34 6.31 -7.58
N ALA A 50 -7.74 5.37 -6.84
CA ALA A 50 -8.44 4.59 -5.83
C ALA A 50 -7.47 4.09 -4.76
N THR A 51 -8.02 3.80 -3.58
CA THR A 51 -7.29 3.23 -2.46
C THR A 51 -8.03 2.00 -1.94
N GLY A 52 -7.28 1.04 -1.39
CA GLY A 52 -7.81 -0.16 -0.79
C GLY A 52 -6.98 -0.61 0.39
N TYR A 53 -7.60 -1.40 1.25
CA TYR A 53 -6.94 -2.10 2.36
C TYR A 53 -7.61 -3.45 2.55
N ASN A 54 -6.92 -4.41 3.15
CA ASN A 54 -7.48 -5.74 3.35
C ASN A 54 -8.48 -5.77 4.53
N GLY A 55 -9.62 -6.43 4.31
CA GLY A 55 -10.68 -6.54 5.31
C GLY A 55 -11.86 -7.36 4.82
N SER A 56 -12.71 -7.81 5.74
CA SER A 56 -13.93 -8.54 5.36
C SER A 56 -14.80 -7.71 4.40
N PRO A 57 -15.53 -8.34 3.46
CA PRO A 57 -16.44 -7.65 2.56
C PRO A 57 -17.37 -6.69 3.29
N SER A 58 -17.71 -5.56 2.65
CA SER A 58 -18.61 -4.57 3.23
C SER A 58 -19.94 -5.21 3.65
N GLY A 59 -20.36 -4.96 4.89
CA GLY A 59 -21.55 -5.56 5.49
C GLY A 59 -21.30 -6.85 6.27
N SER A 60 -20.10 -7.44 6.17
CA SER A 60 -19.69 -8.56 7.02
C SER A 60 -19.00 -8.08 8.29
N ALA A 61 -19.09 -8.86 9.37
CA ALA A 61 -18.35 -8.59 10.58
C ALA A 61 -16.83 -8.69 10.35
N HIS A 62 -16.08 -7.74 10.91
CA HIS A 62 -14.63 -7.67 10.80
C HIS A 62 -13.93 -8.67 11.72
N CYS A 63 -12.77 -9.20 11.31
CA CYS A 63 -12.00 -10.14 12.13
C CYS A 63 -11.51 -9.46 13.42
N THR A 64 -11.08 -8.20 13.34
CA THR A 64 -10.68 -7.40 14.51
C THR A 64 -11.82 -7.20 15.52
N THR A 65 -13.07 -7.03 15.05
CA THR A 65 -14.24 -6.90 15.92
C THR A 65 -14.65 -8.24 16.55
N GLN A 66 -14.49 -9.35 15.83
CA GLN A 66 -14.81 -10.70 16.34
C GLN A 66 -13.70 -11.31 17.20
N GLY A 67 -12.45 -10.87 17.03
CA GLY A 67 -11.27 -11.47 17.65
C GLY A 67 -10.78 -12.75 16.97
N PHE A 68 -11.38 -13.15 15.84
CA PHE A 68 -11.01 -14.34 15.08
C PHE A 68 -11.35 -14.20 13.59
N CYS A 69 -10.69 -15.01 12.75
CA CYS A 69 -11.08 -15.16 11.34
C CYS A 69 -12.22 -16.18 11.19
N TYR A 70 -12.01 -17.36 11.77
CA TYR A 70 -13.01 -18.41 11.98
C TYR A 70 -12.98 -18.85 13.43
N PRO A 71 -14.07 -19.41 13.98
CA PRO A 71 -14.05 -19.98 15.32
C PRO A 71 -12.88 -20.96 15.50
N GLY A 72 -12.04 -20.71 16.51
CA GLY A 72 -10.82 -21.49 16.77
C GLY A 72 -9.57 -21.06 16.01
N LEU A 73 -9.65 -20.07 15.10
CA LEU A 73 -8.52 -19.54 14.33
C LEU A 73 -8.33 -18.03 14.62
N SER A 74 -7.35 -17.72 15.47
CA SER A 74 -7.01 -16.35 15.88
C SER A 74 -6.28 -15.53 14.81
N SER A 75 -5.75 -16.16 13.76
CA SER A 75 -5.14 -15.49 12.62
C SER A 75 -5.80 -15.88 11.29
N CYS A 76 -5.82 -14.95 10.33
CA CYS A 76 -6.44 -15.14 9.02
C CYS A 76 -5.65 -16.06 8.08
N ASP A 77 -4.37 -16.33 8.39
CA ASP A 77 -3.46 -17.21 7.64
C ASP A 77 -3.23 -18.57 8.33
N ALA A 78 -3.87 -18.81 9.49
CA ALA A 78 -3.66 -20.02 10.28
C ALA A 78 -4.23 -21.30 9.63
N SER A 79 -5.20 -21.18 8.71
CA SER A 79 -5.77 -22.35 8.03
C SER A 79 -5.08 -22.65 6.71
N LYS A 80 -4.80 -23.94 6.47
CA LYS A 80 -4.38 -24.44 5.15
C LYS A 80 -5.56 -24.83 4.25
N ILE A 81 -6.77 -24.87 4.80
CA ILE A 81 -7.98 -25.38 4.12
C ILE A 81 -8.99 -24.26 3.90
N LEU A 82 -9.25 -23.45 4.92
CA LEU A 82 -10.21 -22.34 4.84
C LEU A 82 -9.53 -21.08 4.29
N PRO A 83 -10.13 -20.42 3.28
CA PRO A 83 -9.60 -19.16 2.77
C PRO A 83 -9.80 -18.04 3.78
N SER A 84 -8.94 -17.02 3.73
CA SER A 84 -9.17 -15.78 4.49
C SER A 84 -10.52 -15.15 4.12
N ARG A 85 -11.23 -14.61 5.11
CA ARG A 85 -12.46 -13.83 4.90
C ARG A 85 -12.18 -12.45 4.30
N ALA A 86 -10.94 -11.98 4.34
CA ALA A 86 -10.59 -10.65 3.89
C ALA A 86 -10.53 -10.58 2.37
N VAL A 87 -11.17 -9.57 1.79
CA VAL A 87 -10.84 -9.09 0.45
C VAL A 87 -9.49 -8.39 0.55
N HIS A 88 -8.58 -8.68 -0.38
CA HIS A 88 -7.24 -8.11 -0.42
C HIS A 88 -7.26 -6.62 -0.76
N ALA A 89 -6.18 -5.90 -0.42
CA ALA A 89 -6.12 -4.45 -0.59
C ALA A 89 -6.20 -4.04 -2.07
N GLU A 90 -5.48 -4.77 -2.93
CA GLU A 90 -5.43 -4.59 -4.37
C GLU A 90 -6.81 -4.80 -5.00
N ALA A 91 -7.47 -5.90 -4.62
CA ALA A 91 -8.82 -6.21 -5.07
C ALA A 91 -9.83 -5.14 -4.62
N ASN A 92 -9.73 -4.65 -3.39
CA ASN A 92 -10.57 -3.55 -2.90
C ASN A 92 -10.31 -2.23 -3.67
N ALA A 93 -9.06 -1.91 -3.99
CA ALA A 93 -8.73 -0.72 -4.77
C ALA A 93 -9.31 -0.80 -6.19
N ILE A 94 -9.17 -1.95 -6.87
CA ILE A 94 -9.76 -2.20 -8.19
C ILE A 94 -11.29 -2.16 -8.12
N ALA A 95 -11.90 -2.85 -7.15
CA ALA A 95 -13.35 -2.87 -6.98
C ALA A 95 -13.91 -1.46 -6.71
N LYS A 96 -13.19 -0.63 -5.93
CA LYS A 96 -13.56 0.76 -5.70
C LYS A 96 -13.50 1.59 -6.98
N ALA A 97 -12.44 1.45 -7.78
CA ALA A 97 -12.35 2.11 -9.07
C ALA A 97 -13.52 1.70 -9.99
N ALA A 98 -13.78 0.40 -10.12
CA ALA A 98 -14.89 -0.14 -10.91
C ALA A 98 -16.26 0.37 -10.43
N LYS A 99 -16.52 0.36 -9.12
CA LYS A 99 -17.77 0.86 -8.52
C LYS A 99 -18.05 2.32 -8.87
N HIS A 100 -17.00 3.14 -9.04
CA HIS A 100 -17.11 4.55 -9.36
C HIS A 100 -16.90 4.86 -10.86
N GLY A 101 -16.78 3.85 -11.72
CA GLY A 101 -16.55 4.05 -13.16
C GLY A 101 -15.20 4.67 -13.50
N ILE A 102 -14.18 4.49 -12.64
CA ILE A 102 -12.84 5.04 -12.83
C ILE A 102 -11.99 4.04 -13.61
N SER A 103 -11.50 4.45 -14.79
CA SER A 103 -10.61 3.61 -15.60
C SER A 103 -9.22 3.49 -14.96
N THR A 104 -8.78 2.25 -14.76
CA THR A 104 -7.43 1.90 -14.26
C THR A 104 -6.47 1.49 -15.38
N ALA A 105 -6.89 1.55 -16.64
CA ALA A 105 -6.06 1.17 -17.77
C ALA A 105 -4.84 2.10 -17.91
N GLY A 106 -3.64 1.52 -18.01
CA GLY A 106 -2.36 2.24 -18.04
C GLY A 106 -1.98 2.92 -16.73
N ALA A 107 -2.59 2.52 -15.61
CA ALA A 107 -2.21 2.99 -14.28
C ALA A 107 -1.08 2.13 -13.68
N SER A 108 -0.56 2.60 -12.55
CA SER A 108 0.39 1.92 -11.68
C SER A 108 -0.28 1.66 -10.32
N ILE A 109 0.15 0.65 -9.57
CA ILE A 109 -0.37 0.36 -8.22
C ILE A 109 0.78 0.21 -7.21
N TYR A 110 0.63 0.85 -6.05
CA TYR A 110 1.57 0.79 -4.93
C TYR A 110 0.94 -0.02 -3.82
N VAL A 111 1.63 -1.06 -3.32
CA VAL A 111 1.10 -2.01 -2.34
C VAL A 111 2.12 -2.27 -1.23
N THR A 112 1.69 -2.36 0.02
CA THR A 112 2.63 -2.61 1.14
C THR A 112 3.18 -4.03 1.17
N LEU A 113 2.51 -4.96 0.50
CA LEU A 113 2.92 -6.36 0.35
C LEU A 113 2.79 -6.75 -1.12
N GLU A 114 3.75 -7.51 -1.64
CA GLU A 114 3.73 -8.02 -3.00
C GLU A 114 2.39 -8.71 -3.30
N PRO A 115 1.70 -8.36 -4.41
CA PRO A 115 0.41 -8.95 -4.70
C PRO A 115 0.49 -10.47 -4.82
N CYS A 116 -0.47 -11.15 -4.19
CA CYS A 116 -0.62 -12.59 -4.40
C CYS A 116 -0.96 -12.86 -5.89
N ILE A 117 -0.73 -14.08 -6.36
CA ILE A 117 -0.92 -14.40 -7.78
C ILE A 117 -2.34 -14.12 -8.31
N TYR A 118 -3.36 -14.22 -7.46
CA TYR A 118 -4.74 -13.88 -7.83
C TYR A 118 -4.93 -12.37 -7.98
N CYS A 119 -4.37 -11.58 -7.08
CA CYS A 119 -4.41 -10.11 -7.17
C CYS A 119 -3.58 -9.61 -8.35
N LEU A 120 -2.42 -10.22 -8.63
CA LEU A 120 -1.62 -9.88 -9.81
C LEU A 120 -2.40 -10.10 -11.11
N LYS A 121 -3.10 -11.24 -11.24
CA LYS A 121 -3.98 -11.48 -12.40
C LYS A 121 -5.08 -10.42 -12.53
N LEU A 122 -5.69 -10.01 -11.42
CA LEU A 122 -6.69 -8.94 -11.41
C LEU A 122 -6.11 -7.58 -11.81
N ILE A 123 -4.92 -7.23 -11.30
CA ILE A 123 -4.18 -6.01 -11.65
C ILE A 123 -3.95 -5.95 -13.16
N ILE A 124 -3.40 -7.01 -13.74
CA ILE A 124 -3.12 -7.11 -15.18
C ILE A 124 -4.42 -6.97 -16.00
N ALA A 125 -5.47 -7.70 -15.60
CA ALA A 125 -6.76 -7.68 -16.27
C ALA A 125 -7.47 -6.32 -16.17
N ALA A 126 -7.27 -5.58 -15.07
CA ALA A 126 -7.75 -4.22 -14.89
C ALA A 126 -6.97 -3.18 -15.72
N GLY A 127 -6.00 -3.61 -16.53
CA GLY A 127 -5.21 -2.76 -17.39
C GLY A 127 -4.07 -2.02 -16.69
N ILE A 128 -3.79 -2.33 -15.42
CA ILE A 128 -2.64 -1.79 -14.68
C ILE A 128 -1.38 -2.49 -15.19
N ARG A 129 -0.28 -1.74 -15.33
CA ARG A 129 0.96 -2.24 -15.96
C ARG A 129 2.20 -2.20 -15.07
N GLU A 130 2.17 -1.40 -14.01
CA GLU A 130 3.28 -1.31 -13.06
C GLU A 130 2.79 -1.58 -11.64
N VAL A 131 3.56 -2.38 -10.91
CA VAL A 131 3.31 -2.76 -9.52
C VAL A 131 4.54 -2.41 -8.70
N PHE A 132 4.37 -1.52 -7.74
CA PHE A 132 5.38 -1.17 -6.76
C PHE A 132 5.01 -1.79 -5.42
N TYR A 133 5.96 -2.47 -4.77
CA TYR A 133 5.69 -3.14 -3.51
C TYR A 133 6.85 -3.06 -2.53
N GLU A 134 6.56 -3.15 -1.23
CA GLU A 134 7.58 -3.06 -0.19
C GLU A 134 8.12 -4.44 0.24
N THR A 135 7.22 -5.36 0.59
CA THR A 135 7.60 -6.67 1.14
C THR A 135 7.29 -7.79 0.17
N THR A 136 8.25 -8.69 -0.06
CA THR A 136 8.06 -9.89 -0.90
C THR A 136 7.08 -10.87 -0.26
N PHE A 137 6.26 -11.54 -1.07
CA PHE A 137 5.23 -12.50 -0.63
C PHE A 137 5.27 -13.81 -1.42
N ASN A 138 5.45 -13.76 -2.75
CA ASN A 138 5.37 -14.96 -3.57
C ASN A 138 6.65 -15.81 -3.47
N SER A 139 6.48 -17.13 -3.42
CA SER A 139 7.56 -18.11 -3.37
C SER A 139 7.19 -19.38 -4.14
N GLY A 140 8.19 -20.21 -4.46
CA GLY A 140 8.00 -21.48 -5.19
C GLY A 140 7.26 -21.29 -6.53
N GLU A 141 6.27 -22.14 -6.78
CA GLU A 141 5.49 -22.13 -8.03
C GLU A 141 4.76 -20.79 -8.29
N LYS A 142 4.36 -20.08 -7.23
CA LYS A 142 3.68 -18.78 -7.37
C LYS A 142 4.63 -17.70 -7.87
N ALA A 143 5.88 -17.72 -7.41
CA ALA A 143 6.93 -16.82 -7.90
C ALA A 143 7.26 -17.16 -9.36
N ALA A 144 7.40 -18.44 -9.71
CA ALA A 144 7.63 -18.86 -11.09
C ALA A 144 6.52 -18.37 -12.04
N LEU A 145 5.24 -18.50 -11.66
CA LEU A 145 4.12 -17.99 -12.46
C LEU A 145 4.07 -16.46 -12.53
N ARG A 146 4.45 -15.75 -11.46
CA ARG A 146 4.61 -14.28 -11.52
C ARG A 146 5.69 -13.91 -12.53
N ASP A 147 6.82 -14.61 -12.52
CA ASP A 147 7.96 -14.29 -13.36
C ASP A 147 7.67 -14.53 -14.85
N THR A 148 6.76 -15.45 -15.21
CA THR A 148 6.29 -15.57 -16.60
C THR A 148 5.54 -14.32 -17.06
N PHE A 149 4.71 -13.72 -16.22
CA PHE A 149 4.02 -12.47 -16.58
C PHE A 149 5.00 -11.29 -16.74
N ILE A 150 6.07 -11.27 -15.96
CA ILE A 150 7.13 -10.26 -16.10
C ILE A 150 7.90 -10.48 -17.41
N SER A 151 8.29 -11.72 -17.72
CA SER A 151 9.06 -12.03 -18.93
C SER A 151 8.27 -11.85 -20.23
N GLU A 152 6.95 -12.04 -20.18
CA GLU A 152 6.02 -11.72 -21.27
C GLU A 152 5.84 -10.20 -21.48
N GLY A 153 6.33 -9.36 -20.56
CA GLY A 153 6.25 -7.91 -20.64
C GLY A 153 4.83 -7.35 -20.43
N ILE A 154 3.92 -8.14 -19.84
CA ILE A 154 2.54 -7.71 -19.59
C ILE A 154 2.40 -6.90 -18.30
N VAL A 155 3.40 -6.96 -17.42
CA VAL A 155 3.47 -6.20 -16.16
C VAL A 155 4.93 -5.99 -15.71
N GLU A 156 5.22 -4.87 -15.07
CA GLU A 156 6.48 -4.59 -14.39
C GLU A 156 6.30 -4.59 -12.87
N LEU A 157 7.19 -5.26 -12.14
CA LEU A 157 7.17 -5.32 -10.68
C LEU A 157 8.46 -4.70 -10.11
N LYS A 158 8.32 -3.69 -9.25
CA LYS A 158 9.42 -2.97 -8.60
C LYS A 158 9.30 -3.09 -7.08
N GLN A 159 10.32 -3.67 -6.45
CA GLN A 159 10.41 -3.60 -5.00
C GLN A 159 11.01 -2.24 -4.61
N ILE A 160 10.35 -1.53 -3.71
CA ILE A 160 10.76 -0.20 -3.23
C ILE A 160 10.75 -0.15 -1.71
N GLN A 161 11.45 0.82 -1.14
CA GLN A 161 11.50 1.07 0.30
C GLN A 161 11.35 2.55 0.56
N LEU A 162 10.76 2.90 1.71
CA LEU A 162 10.72 4.27 2.18
C LEU A 162 12.07 4.63 2.82
N SER A 163 12.67 5.76 2.45
CA SER A 163 13.86 6.22 3.15
C SER A 163 13.54 6.57 4.60
N GLU A 164 14.54 6.39 5.47
CA GLU A 164 14.39 6.65 6.90
C GLU A 164 14.03 8.12 7.18
N ASP A 165 14.62 9.05 6.41
CA ASP A 165 14.38 10.49 6.55
C ASP A 165 12.96 10.87 6.12
N THR A 166 12.48 10.35 4.99
CA THR A 166 11.08 10.54 4.56
C THR A 166 10.12 9.95 5.60
N ALA A 167 10.40 8.76 6.13
CA ALA A 167 9.58 8.10 7.14
C ALA A 167 9.50 8.92 8.45
N LYS A 168 10.64 9.39 8.97
CA LYS A 168 10.71 10.23 10.17
C LYS A 168 9.94 11.53 9.99
N LYS A 169 10.09 12.18 8.84
CA LYS A 169 9.38 13.41 8.50
C LYS A 169 7.86 13.20 8.44
N ALA A 170 7.42 12.13 7.79
CA ALA A 170 5.99 11.79 7.72
C ALA A 170 5.43 11.47 9.12
N ALA A 171 6.14 10.70 9.94
CA ALA A 171 5.73 10.40 11.31
C ALA A 171 5.60 11.67 12.15
N LEU A 172 6.58 12.59 12.06
CA LEU A 172 6.51 13.89 12.75
C LEU A 172 5.24 14.67 12.35
N PHE A 173 4.91 14.70 11.06
CA PHE A 173 3.72 15.41 10.54
C PHE A 173 2.39 14.72 10.88
N LEU A 174 2.39 13.42 11.17
CA LEU A 174 1.22 12.73 11.71
C LEU A 174 1.04 12.96 13.20
N LEU A 175 2.14 13.15 13.93
CA LEU A 175 2.15 13.36 15.38
C LEU A 175 1.98 14.83 15.79
N LYS A 176 2.36 15.77 14.91
CA LYS A 176 2.35 17.21 15.17
C LYS A 176 1.66 17.96 14.02
N PRO A 177 0.97 19.09 14.29
CA PRO A 177 0.41 19.92 13.23
C PRO A 177 1.48 20.39 12.24
N THR A 178 1.17 20.35 10.94
CA THR A 178 2.10 20.76 9.88
C THR A 178 2.19 22.26 9.64
N SER A 179 1.20 23.01 10.15
CA SER A 179 0.95 24.42 9.78
C SER A 179 1.00 25.37 10.99
N VAL A 180 1.89 25.09 11.94
CA VAL A 180 2.16 25.96 13.09
C VAL A 180 3.56 26.58 12.98
N LEU A 181 3.70 27.84 13.36
CA LEU A 181 4.98 28.54 13.34
C LEU A 181 5.96 27.83 14.30
N LYS A 182 7.24 27.70 13.89
CA LYS A 182 8.27 26.96 14.64
C LYS A 182 8.42 27.41 16.10
N ASP A 183 8.04 28.64 16.43
CA ASP A 183 8.19 29.23 17.77
C ASP A 183 7.14 28.74 18.80
N SER A 184 6.14 27.95 18.40
CA SER A 184 5.20 27.31 19.33
C SER A 184 5.58 25.86 19.72
N ILE A 185 6.76 25.38 19.30
CA ILE A 185 7.30 24.06 19.66
C ILE A 185 8.61 24.23 20.47
N ALA A 186 8.64 25.22 21.34
CA ALA A 186 9.65 25.36 22.38
C ALA A 186 9.02 25.03 23.74
N VAL A 187 8.55 23.80 23.93
CA VAL A 187 8.28 23.24 25.27
C VAL A 187 8.53 21.73 25.23
N ASP A 188 9.52 21.32 26.03
CA ASP A 188 9.89 19.99 26.52
C ASP A 188 10.53 18.98 25.55
N LEU A 189 11.85 19.17 25.33
CA LEU A 189 12.86 18.12 25.42
C LEU A 189 13.92 18.52 26.45
#